data_AF-A0A1M4SJM7-F1
#
_entry.id   AF-A0A1M4SJM7-F1
#
_cell.length_a   1.000
_cell.length_b   1.000
_cell.length_c   1.000
_cell.angle_alpha   90.00
_cell.angle_beta   90.00
_cell.angle_gamma   90.00
#
_symmetry.space_group_name_H-M   'P 1'
#
loop_
_entity.id
_entity.type
_entity.pdbx_description
1 polymer ?
#
loop_
_entity_poly.entity_id
_entity_poly.type
_entity_poly.pdbx_seq_one_letter_code
_entity_poly.pdbx_strand_id
1 'polypeptide(L)' 'MVDKCLYCHKTLNKDSYYENKVGKFCSEDHWNKYYNSLSKEDLIELQNSFCVCSDD' A
#
# COMPACT_ATOMS: atom_id res chain seq x y z
N MET A 1 11.46 -9.91 11.25
CA MET A 1 10.98 -9.49 9.93
C MET A 1 11.25 -8.00 9.80
N VAL A 2 11.92 -7.56 8.73
CA VAL A 2 12.14 -6.13 8.46
C VAL A 2 11.03 -5.68 7.52
N ASP A 3 10.20 -4.74 7.95
CA ASP A 3 9.19 -4.15 7.09
C ASP A 3 9.88 -3.25 6.05
N LYS A 4 9.37 -3.26 4.83
CA LYS A 4 9.89 -2.47 3.71
C LYS A 4 8.78 -1.61 3.12
N CYS A 5 9.14 -0.43 2.62
CA CYS A 5 8.22 0.43 1.91
C CYS A 5 7.81 -0.23 0.59
N LEU A 6 6.51 -0.35 0.33
CA LEU A 6 6.01 -0.91 -0.93
C LEU A 6 6.37 -0.08 -2.18
N TYR A 7 6.70 1.20 -2.01
CA TYR A 7 7.11 2.07 -3.13
C TYR A 7 8.61 2.03 -3.42
N CYS A 8 9.44 2.34 -2.43
CA CYS A 8 10.88 2.51 -2.63
C CYS A 8 11.71 1.28 -2.17
N HIS A 9 11.06 0.25 -1.63
CA HIS A 9 11.65 -0.98 -1.12
C HIS A 9 12.73 -0.83 -0.03
N LYS A 10 12.90 0.39 0.51
CA LYS A 10 13.79 0.65 1.64
C LYS A 10 13.19 0.08 2.92
N THR A 11 14.07 -0.36 3.81
CA THR A 11 13.70 -0.79 5.17
C THR A 11 13.01 0.36 5.90
N LEU A 12 11.87 0.06 6.51
CA LEU A 12 11.13 1.00 7.32
C LEU A 12 11.72 1.08 8.73
N ASN A 13 11.79 2.29 9.25
CA ASN A 13 12.12 2.49 10.64
C ASN A 13 10.88 2.15 11.48
N LYS A 14 11.03 1.27 12.49
CA LYS A 14 9.90 0.83 13.34
C LYS A 14 9.21 1.97 14.08
N ASP A 15 9.93 3.07 14.30
CA ASP A 15 9.44 4.23 15.05
C ASP A 15 8.81 5.29 14.14
N SER A 16 9.00 5.19 12.83
CA SER A 16 8.54 6.21 11.86
C SER A 16 8.27 5.57 10.50
N TYR A 17 7.05 5.12 10.32
CA TYR A 17 6.50 4.66 9.06
C TYR A 17 5.02 5.06 8.95
N TYR A 18 4.55 5.17 7.71
CA TYR A 18 3.14 5.38 7.41
C TYR A 18 2.50 4.02 7.08
N GLU A 19 1.45 3.64 7.78
CA GLU A 19 0.72 2.39 7.55
C GLU A 19 -0.74 2.68 7.22
N ASN A 20 -1.25 1.99 6.21
CA ASN A 20 -2.65 2.00 5.84
C ASN A 20 -3.13 0.57 5.54
N LYS A 21 -4.38 0.42 5.09
CA LYS A 21 -4.96 -0.89 4.75
C LYS A 21 -4.22 -1.62 3.62
N VAL A 22 -3.50 -0.89 2.77
CA VAL A 22 -2.74 -1.42 1.63
C VAL A 22 -1.37 -1.94 2.05
N GLY A 23 -0.72 -1.26 2.99
CA GLY A 23 0.54 -1.70 3.54
C GLY A 23 1.32 -0.57 4.20
N LYS A 24 2.64 -0.75 4.25
CA LYS A 24 3.56 0.15 4.95
C LYS A 24 4.43 0.94 3.98
N PHE A 25 4.63 2.21 4.30
CA PHE A 25 5.34 3.19 3.49
C PHE A 25 6.26 4.06 4.35
N CYS A 26 7.26 4.68 3.74
CA CYS A 26 8.12 5.63 4.47
C CYS A 26 7.32 6.84 4.95
N SER A 27 6.33 7.29 4.17
CA SER A 27 5.53 8.49 4.41
C SER A 27 4.26 8.44 3.55
N GLU A 28 3.31 9.34 3.81
CA GLU A 28 2.12 9.52 2.98
C GLU A 28 2.45 9.87 1.52
N ASP A 29 3.52 10.63 1.26
CA ASP A 29 4.01 10.92 -0.10
C ASP A 29 4.36 9.64 -0.88
N HIS A 30 4.98 8.65 -0.23
CA HIS A 30 5.29 7.37 -0.86
C HIS A 30 4.04 6.53 -1.11
N TRP A 31 3.05 6.62 -0.23
CA TRP A 31 1.74 6.02 -0.48
C TRP A 31 1.09 6.64 -1.73
N ASN A 32 1.04 7.97 -1.82
CA ASN A 32 0.47 8.66 -2.97
C ASN A 32 1.21 8.31 -4.28
N LYS A 33 2.55 8.24 -4.26
CA LYS A 33 3.33 7.81 -5.43
C LYS A 33 3.08 6.37 -5.82
N TYR A 34 2.97 5.46 -4.84
CA TYR A 34 2.59 4.08 -5.10
C TYR A 34 1.20 4.01 -5.74
N TYR A 35 0.19 4.64 -5.13
CA TYR A 35 -1.18 4.66 -5.64
C TYR A 35 -1.27 5.21 -7.07
N ASN A 36 -0.56 6.30 -7.37
CA ASN A 36 -0.51 6.87 -8.72
C ASN A 36 0.31 6.04 -9.72
N SER A 37 1.18 5.14 -9.23
CA SER A 37 1.95 4.22 -10.06
C SER A 37 1.19 2.94 -10.41
N LEU A 38 0.08 2.66 -9.72
CA LEU A 38 -0.76 1.49 -9.99
C LEU A 38 -1.51 1.66 -11.31
N SER A 39 -1.59 0.57 -12.06
CA SER A 39 -2.46 0.52 -13.24
C SER A 39 -3.92 0.47 -12.82
N LYS A 40 -4.84 0.72 -13.75
CA LYS A 40 -6.28 0.57 -13.48
C LYS A 40 -6.63 -0.83 -12.98
N GLU A 41 -5.98 -1.85 -13.54
CA GLU A 41 -6.15 -3.25 -13.14
C GLU A 41 -5.67 -3.49 -11.71
N ASP A 42 -4.46 -3.04 -11.37
CA ASP A 42 -3.91 -3.16 -10.01
C ASP A 42 -4.80 -2.42 -8.98
N LEU A 43 -5.35 -1.26 -9.34
CA LEU A 43 -6.28 -0.52 -8.49
C LEU A 43 -7.58 -1.29 -8.26
N ILE A 44 -8.11 -1.95 -9.29
CA ILE A 44 -9.30 -2.80 -9.20
C ILE A 44 -9.00 -4.00 -8.29
N GLU A 45 -7.87 -4.68 -8.46
CA GLU A 45 -7.48 -5.80 -7.59
C GLU A 45 -7.29 -5.34 -6.14
N LEU A 46 -6.62 -4.20 -5.94
CA LEU A 46 -6.42 -3.61 -4.64
C LEU A 46 -7.76 -3.28 -3.97
N GLN A 47 -8.69 -2.68 -4.70
CA GLN A 47 -10.02 -2.35 -4.20
C GLN A 47 -10.86 -3.60 -3.91
N ASN A 48 -10.81 -4.62 -4.77
CA ASN A 48 -11.47 -5.92 -4.55
C ASN A 48 -10.89 -6.66 -3.35
N SER A 49 -9.59 -6.50 -3.05
CA SER A 49 -8.99 -7.06 -1.84
C SER A 49 -9.58 -6.47 -0.54
N PHE A 50 -10.16 -5.27 -0.59
CA PHE A 50 -10.86 -4.65 0.54
C PHE A 50 -12.38 -4.79 0.47
N CYS A 51 -12.92 -4.82 -0.73
CA CYS A 51 -14.33 -4.98 -0.99
C CYS A 51 -14.61 -6.48 -1.15
N VAL A 52 -14.92 -7.14 -0.04
CA VAL A 52 -15.70 -8.37 -0.08
C VAL A 52 -17.06 -8.02 -0.66
N CYS A 53 -17.18 -8.00 -1.98
CA CYS A 53 -18.48 -8.20 -2.63
C CYS A 53 -18.90 -9.62 -2.25
N SER A 54 -19.46 -9.77 -1.04
CA SER A 54 -20.29 -10.91 -0.72
C SER A 54 -21.48 -10.82 -1.67
N ASP A 55 -21.44 -11.66 -2.69
CA ASP A 55 -22.62 -12.03 -3.47
C ASP A 55 -23.57 -12.72 -2.46
N ASP A 56 -24.55 -11.96 -1.96
CA ASP A 56 -25.78 -12.45 -1.30
C ASP A 56 -26.99 -11.88 -2.07
#